data_AF-A0A1I7E901-F1
#
_entry.id   AF-A0A1I7E901-F1
#
_cell.length_a   1.000
_cell.length_b   1.000
_cell.length_c   1.000
_cell.angle_alpha   90.00
_cell.angle_beta   90.00
_cell.angle_gamma   90.00
#
_symmetry.space_group_name_H-M   'P 1'
#
loop_
_entity.id
_entity.type
_entity.pdbx_description
1 polymer ?
#
loop_
_entity_poly.entity_id
_entity_poly.type
_entity_poly.pdbx_seq_one_letter_code
_entity_poly.pdbx_strand_id
1 'polypeptide(L)'
;MTAVKEANQGFAHRIDPCVLCSYEIDCEDIADLTAEQGREEFSVTKGDMACAWATVLAEGSRPVSWSIHDRLSTLGIAGILVPSFAPGAEAEDRNLVLWKWGPDLPHKVAVFDPSGQLPKDQLSWR
;
A
#
# COMPACT_ATOMS: atom_id res chain seq x y z
N MET A 1 -2.03 12.87 -5.36
CA MET A 1 -3.46 12.76 -4.97
C MET A 1 -3.87 11.32 -4.69
N THR A 2 -3.07 10.32 -5.07
CA THR A 2 -3.34 8.89 -4.92
C THR A 2 -3.86 8.50 -3.53
N ALA A 3 -3.19 8.89 -2.44
CA ALA A 3 -3.62 8.57 -1.08
C ALA A 3 -5.06 8.99 -0.77
N VAL A 4 -5.53 10.12 -1.32
CA VAL A 4 -6.92 10.59 -1.17
C VAL A 4 -7.88 9.76 -2.02
N LYS A 5 -7.49 9.37 -3.25
CA LYS A 5 -8.31 8.48 -4.10
C LYS A 5 -8.50 7.11 -3.43
N GLU A 6 -7.43 6.56 -2.88
CA GLU A 6 -7.41 5.26 -2.19
C GLU A 6 -8.24 5.28 -0.90
N ALA A 7 -8.08 6.30 -0.05
CA ALA A 7 -8.88 6.46 1.16
C ALA A 7 -10.40 6.54 0.88
N ASN A 8 -10.78 6.90 -0.35
CA ASN A 8 -12.17 7.02 -0.80
C ASN A 8 -12.68 5.85 -1.63
N GLN A 9 -11.86 4.84 -1.92
CA GLN A 9 -12.22 3.75 -2.85
C GLN A 9 -13.52 3.01 -2.44
N GLY A 10 -13.90 3.05 -1.16
CA GLY A 10 -15.10 2.41 -0.62
C GLY A 10 -16.38 3.25 -0.55
N PHE A 11 -16.36 4.58 -0.76
CA PHE A 11 -17.53 5.44 -0.49
C PHE A 11 -17.79 6.47 -1.58
N ALA A 12 -18.95 6.38 -2.22
CA ALA A 12 -19.29 7.18 -3.40
C ALA A 12 -19.53 8.68 -3.12
N HIS A 13 -19.61 9.15 -1.86
CA HIS A 13 -20.25 10.45 -1.59
C HIS A 13 -19.58 11.43 -0.61
N ARG A 14 -18.56 11.06 0.17
CA ARG A 14 -17.67 11.96 0.96
C ARG A 14 -16.56 11.16 1.65
N ILE A 15 -15.41 11.78 1.89
CA ILE A 15 -14.40 11.23 2.81
C ILE A 15 -14.92 11.38 4.24
N ASP A 16 -14.92 10.30 5.02
CA ASP A 16 -15.08 10.42 6.47
C ASP A 16 -13.87 11.15 7.09
N PRO A 17 -14.03 11.82 8.25
CA PRO A 17 -12.89 12.43 8.92
C PRO A 17 -11.76 11.42 9.17
N CYS A 18 -10.59 11.69 8.60
CA CYS A 18 -9.40 10.86 8.75
C CYS A 18 -8.14 11.71 8.94
N VAL A 19 -7.11 11.10 9.54
CA VAL A 19 -5.76 11.70 9.57
C VAL A 19 -5.05 11.38 8.28
N LEU A 20 -4.51 12.40 7.62
CA LEU A 20 -3.58 12.24 6.51
C LEU A 20 -2.21 12.80 6.93
N CYS A 21 -1.17 11.98 6.80
CA CYS A 21 0.20 12.35 7.13
C CYS A 21 1.17 11.87 6.06
N SER A 22 2.33 12.52 5.98
CA SER A 22 3.42 12.12 5.11
C SER A 22 4.39 11.21 5.86
N TYR A 23 5.04 10.32 5.11
CA TYR A 23 6.11 9.47 5.64
C TYR A 23 7.37 9.68 4.82
N GLU A 24 8.50 9.70 5.49
CA GLU A 24 9.82 9.51 4.89
C GLU A 24 10.10 8.00 4.87
N ILE A 25 10.41 7.48 3.69
CA ILE A 25 10.62 6.06 3.44
C ILE A 25 12.02 5.85 2.90
N ASP A 26 12.79 4.99 3.57
CA ASP A 26 14.10 4.53 3.13
C ASP A 26 14.15 3.01 3.32
N CYS A 27 13.60 2.30 2.33
CA CYS A 27 13.45 0.86 2.35
C CYS A 27 14.19 0.23 1.17
N GLU A 28 15.08 -0.71 1.48
CA GLU A 28 15.65 -1.66 0.53
C GLU A 28 14.65 -2.80 0.25
N ASP A 29 15.01 -3.69 -0.68
CA ASP A 29 14.27 -4.91 -1.02
C ASP A 29 12.81 -4.66 -1.45
N ILE A 30 12.57 -3.58 -2.19
CA ILE A 30 11.24 -3.26 -2.75
C ILE A 30 11.15 -3.75 -4.20
N ALA A 31 10.20 -4.64 -4.46
CA ALA A 31 9.92 -5.11 -5.81
C ALA A 31 9.04 -4.08 -6.57
N ASP A 32 9.53 -3.55 -7.69
CA ASP A 32 8.76 -2.64 -8.54
C ASP A 32 7.85 -3.41 -9.51
N LEU A 33 6.56 -3.49 -9.18
CA LEU A 33 5.54 -4.15 -10.01
C LEU A 33 4.76 -3.14 -10.86
N THR A 34 5.17 -1.87 -10.90
CA THR A 34 4.60 -0.84 -11.79
C THR A 34 5.07 -1.02 -13.23
N ALA A 35 6.31 -1.48 -13.41
CA ALA A 35 6.89 -1.81 -14.70
C ALA A 35 6.57 -3.25 -15.13
N GLU A 36 6.57 -3.51 -16.43
CA GLU A 36 6.43 -4.86 -16.98
C GLU A 36 7.59 -5.76 -16.59
N GLN A 37 8.82 -5.23 -16.64
CA GLN A 37 10.03 -5.98 -16.29
C GLN A 37 9.97 -6.59 -14.89
N GLY A 38 9.60 -5.82 -13.86
CA GLY A 38 9.53 -6.34 -12.49
C GLY A 38 8.36 -7.31 -12.31
N ARG A 39 7.25 -7.11 -13.03
CA ARG A 39 6.15 -8.09 -13.06
C ARG A 39 6.59 -9.42 -13.66
N GLU A 40 7.38 -9.42 -14.73
CA GLU A 40 7.94 -10.64 -15.32
C GLU A 40 8.91 -11.33 -14.37
N GLU A 41 9.84 -10.57 -13.77
CA GLU A 41 10.83 -11.07 -12.80
C GLU A 41 10.15 -11.81 -11.63
N PHE A 42 9.09 -11.23 -11.06
CA PHE A 42 8.38 -11.80 -9.93
C PHE A 42 7.17 -12.67 -10.32
N SER A 43 6.96 -12.89 -11.63
CA SER A 43 5.82 -13.64 -12.18
C SER A 43 4.47 -13.18 -11.62
N VAL A 44 4.27 -11.86 -11.57
CA VAL A 44 3.03 -11.21 -11.10
C VAL A 44 2.31 -10.58 -12.28
N THR A 45 1.07 -10.96 -12.51
CA THR A 45 0.25 -10.33 -13.54
C THR A 45 -0.45 -9.08 -13.00
N LYS A 46 -0.87 -8.18 -13.91
CA LYS A 46 -1.76 -7.07 -13.52
C LYS A 46 -3.09 -7.57 -12.95
N GLY A 47 -3.59 -8.72 -13.42
CA GLY A 47 -4.82 -9.34 -12.94
C GLY A 47 -4.73 -9.81 -11.49
N ASP A 48 -3.57 -10.35 -11.08
CA ASP A 48 -3.34 -10.76 -9.69
C ASP A 48 -3.47 -9.57 -8.74
N MET A 49 -2.89 -8.43 -9.11
CA MET A 49 -2.98 -7.19 -8.34
C MET A 49 -4.37 -6.56 -8.36
N ALA A 50 -5.06 -6.61 -9.51
CA ALA A 50 -6.38 -6.00 -9.73
C ALA A 50 -7.55 -6.84 -9.20
N CYS A 51 -7.30 -7.96 -8.52
CA CYS A 51 -8.38 -8.86 -8.12
C CYS A 51 -9.40 -8.17 -7.20
N ALA A 52 -10.67 -8.58 -7.30
CA ALA A 52 -11.77 -8.08 -6.48
C ALA A 52 -11.69 -8.64 -5.04
N TRP A 53 -10.60 -8.34 -4.35
CA TRP A 53 -10.21 -8.96 -3.08
C TRP A 53 -11.31 -8.88 -2.02
N ALA A 54 -12.04 -7.76 -1.96
CA ALA A 54 -13.10 -7.55 -0.97
C ALA A 54 -14.27 -8.53 -1.18
N THR A 55 -14.68 -8.73 -2.44
CA THR A 55 -15.72 -9.71 -2.79
C THR A 55 -15.24 -11.13 -2.54
N VAL A 56 -14.03 -11.48 -2.99
CA VAL A 56 -13.45 -12.83 -2.78
C VAL A 56 -13.39 -13.17 -1.30
N LEU A 57 -12.99 -12.21 -0.47
CA LEU A 57 -12.95 -12.37 0.99
C LEU A 57 -14.35 -12.49 1.59
N ALA A 58 -15.32 -11.69 1.14
CA ALA A 58 -16.71 -11.77 1.58
C ALA A 58 -17.37 -13.12 1.24
N GLU A 59 -16.93 -13.77 0.16
CA GLU A 59 -17.34 -15.12 -0.26
C GLU A 59 -16.58 -16.24 0.49
N GLY A 60 -15.72 -15.89 1.46
CA GLY A 60 -14.97 -16.85 2.29
C GLY A 60 -13.75 -17.46 1.60
N SER A 61 -13.32 -16.90 0.47
CA SER A 61 -12.16 -17.36 -0.29
C SER A 61 -10.95 -16.43 -0.07
N ARG A 62 -9.74 -16.95 -0.32
CA ARG A 62 -8.51 -16.16 -0.20
C ARG A 62 -8.24 -15.38 -1.50
N PRO A 63 -8.05 -14.05 -1.46
CA PRO A 63 -7.69 -13.26 -2.64
C PRO A 63 -6.37 -13.69 -3.27
N VAL A 64 -6.32 -13.74 -4.61
CA VAL A 64 -5.11 -14.11 -5.35
C VAL A 64 -3.98 -13.10 -5.14
N SER A 65 -4.30 -11.82 -4.93
CA SER A 65 -3.32 -10.77 -4.62
C SER A 65 -2.47 -11.09 -3.39
N TRP A 66 -2.98 -11.87 -2.44
CA TRP A 66 -2.24 -12.24 -1.23
C TRP A 66 -1.10 -13.23 -1.50
N SER A 67 -1.20 -14.03 -2.57
CA SER A 67 -0.11 -14.94 -2.95
C SER A 67 1.16 -14.20 -3.39
N ILE A 68 1.05 -12.93 -3.78
CA ILE A 68 2.19 -12.06 -4.08
C ILE A 68 3.04 -11.91 -2.83
N HIS A 69 2.43 -11.56 -1.69
CA HIS A 69 3.12 -11.50 -0.39
C HIS A 69 3.71 -12.86 -0.01
N ASP A 70 2.92 -13.94 -0.10
CA ASP A 70 3.36 -15.26 0.33
C ASP A 70 4.61 -15.73 -0.41
N ARG A 71 4.72 -15.40 -1.70
CA ARG A 71 5.89 -15.73 -2.51
C ARG A 71 7.05 -14.76 -2.24
N LEU A 72 6.83 -13.46 -2.38
CA LEU A 72 7.90 -12.47 -2.37
C LEU A 72 8.55 -12.32 -0.99
N SER A 73 7.78 -12.47 0.10
CA SER A 73 8.33 -12.46 1.46
C SER A 73 9.36 -13.57 1.69
N THR A 74 9.17 -14.75 1.08
CA THR A 74 10.14 -15.86 1.16
C THR A 74 11.43 -15.60 0.38
N LEU A 75 11.41 -14.64 -0.55
CA LEU A 75 12.56 -14.20 -1.33
C LEU A 75 13.33 -13.05 -0.66
N GLY A 76 12.91 -12.63 0.54
CA GLY A 76 13.54 -11.52 1.27
C GLY A 76 13.06 -10.13 0.85
N ILE A 77 12.11 -10.02 -0.08
CA ILE A 77 11.47 -8.76 -0.45
C ILE A 77 10.73 -8.21 0.76
N ALA A 78 10.86 -6.90 1.04
CA ALA A 78 10.26 -6.21 2.17
C ALA A 78 8.91 -5.55 1.85
N GLY A 79 8.66 -5.31 0.56
CA GLY A 79 7.43 -4.74 0.05
C GLY A 79 7.38 -4.63 -1.46
N ILE A 80 6.29 -4.08 -1.98
CA ILE A 80 6.04 -3.90 -3.41
C ILE A 80 5.59 -2.48 -3.72
N LEU A 81 6.07 -1.96 -4.84
CA LEU A 81 5.49 -0.79 -5.50
C LEU A 81 4.52 -1.27 -6.58
N VAL A 82 3.26 -0.82 -6.52
CA VAL A 82 2.19 -1.25 -7.43
C VAL A 82 1.48 -0.04 -8.03
N PRO A 83 0.87 -0.16 -9.23
CA PRO A 83 -0.04 0.88 -9.71
C PRO A 83 -1.26 0.98 -8.77
N SER A 84 -1.84 2.17 -8.68
CA SER A 84 -3.13 2.34 -8.01
C SER A 84 -4.26 1.73 -8.84
N PHE A 85 -5.21 1.08 -8.14
CA PHE A 85 -6.43 0.53 -8.74
C PHE A 85 -7.69 1.25 -8.24
N ALA A 86 -7.53 2.38 -7.55
CA ALA A 86 -8.64 3.20 -7.12
C ALA A 86 -9.40 3.78 -8.33
N PRO A 87 -10.72 4.01 -8.22
CA PRO A 87 -11.49 4.73 -9.23
C PRO A 87 -10.84 6.08 -9.57
N GLY A 88 -10.60 6.30 -10.87
CA GLY A 88 -9.95 7.52 -11.38
C GLY A 88 -8.44 7.59 -11.11
N ALA A 89 -7.78 6.47 -10.80
CA ALA A 89 -6.32 6.38 -10.79
C ALA A 89 -5.75 6.60 -12.21
N GLU A 90 -4.69 7.39 -12.30
CA GLU A 90 -3.93 7.63 -13.52
C GLU A 90 -2.68 6.74 -13.58
N ALA A 91 -1.98 6.72 -14.72
CA ALA A 91 -0.81 5.86 -14.92
C ALA A 91 0.34 6.15 -13.92
N GLU A 92 0.44 7.39 -13.43
CA GLU A 92 1.44 7.82 -12.46
C GLU A 92 1.05 7.55 -11.00
N ASP A 93 -0.22 7.22 -10.74
CA ASP A 93 -0.71 6.91 -9.40
C ASP A 93 -0.19 5.53 -8.95
N ARG A 94 0.55 5.50 -7.84
CA ARG A 94 1.21 4.30 -7.32
C ARG A 94 0.99 4.17 -5.82
N ASN A 95 1.01 2.93 -5.34
CA ASN A 95 1.00 2.61 -3.92
C ASN A 95 2.25 1.84 -3.55
N LEU A 96 2.75 2.10 -2.34
CA LEU A 96 3.77 1.29 -1.68
C LEU A 96 3.10 0.42 -0.63
N VAL A 97 3.31 -0.89 -0.70
CA VAL A 97 2.81 -1.87 0.27
C VAL A 97 4.01 -2.50 0.97
N LEU A 98 4.13 -2.32 2.29
CA LEU A 98 5.24 -2.82 3.09
C LEU A 98 4.74 -3.89 4.07
N TRP A 99 5.40 -5.04 4.11
CA TRP A 99 5.16 -6.07 5.14
C TRP A 99 6.34 -6.21 6.11
N LYS A 100 7.53 -5.73 5.75
CA LYS A 100 8.67 -5.59 6.66
C LYS A 100 9.13 -4.13 6.67
N TRP A 101 9.00 -3.49 7.83
CA TRP A 101 9.40 -2.09 8.03
C TRP A 101 9.59 -1.79 9.53
N GLY A 102 10.30 -0.71 9.83
CA GLY A 102 10.56 -0.25 11.19
C GLY A 102 11.16 1.17 11.24
N PRO A 103 11.64 1.63 12.41
CA PRO A 103 12.23 2.95 12.55
C PRO A 103 13.68 3.05 12.02
N ASP A 104 14.29 1.91 11.69
CA ASP A 104 15.70 1.78 11.35
C ASP A 104 15.92 1.22 9.94
N LEU A 105 17.08 1.51 9.38
CA LEU A 105 17.55 0.90 8.13
C LEU A 105 17.73 -0.62 8.29
N PRO A 106 17.60 -1.41 7.21
CA PRO A 106 17.40 -0.98 5.83
C PRO A 106 15.93 -0.81 5.42
N HIS A 107 14.95 -0.97 6.33
CA HIS A 107 13.51 -0.90 6.02
C HIS A 107 12.84 0.21 6.83
N LYS A 108 13.37 1.42 6.71
CA LYS A 108 12.99 2.56 7.54
C LYS A 108 11.73 3.25 7.03
N VAL A 109 10.82 3.49 7.96
CA VAL A 109 9.61 4.31 7.80
C VAL A 109 9.55 5.28 8.96
N ALA A 110 9.56 6.57 8.67
CA ALA A 110 9.41 7.62 9.66
C ALA A 110 8.25 8.53 9.28
N VAL A 111 7.35 8.81 10.22
CA VAL A 111 6.30 9.81 9.99
C VAL A 111 6.91 11.20 9.98
N PHE A 112 6.54 12.02 9.01
CA PHE A 112 6.95 13.41 8.94
C PHE A 112 5.99 14.28 9.79
N ASP A 113 6.38 14.54 11.04
CA ASP A 113 5.64 15.38 11.98
C ASP A 113 6.59 16.32 12.76
N PRO A 114 7.23 17.30 12.09
CA PRO A 114 8.21 18.18 12.73
C PRO A 114 7.60 19.09 13.82
N SER A 115 6.29 19.34 13.76
CA SER A 115 5.56 20.18 14.72
C SER A 115 4.89 19.37 15.84
N GLY A 116 4.95 18.03 15.81
CA GLY A 116 4.35 17.17 16.82
C GLY A 116 2.82 17.30 16.88
N GLN A 117 2.18 17.58 15.75
CA GLN A 117 0.74 17.83 15.65
C GLN A 117 -0.07 16.54 15.50
N LEU A 118 0.59 15.42 15.20
CA LEU A 118 -0.14 14.16 15.07
C LEU A 118 -0.73 13.74 16.41
N PRO A 119 -1.97 13.21 16.38
CA PRO A 119 -2.57 12.57 17.53
C PRO A 119 -1.65 11.49 18.11
N LYS A 120 -1.35 11.58 19.41
CA LYS A 120 -0.47 10.62 20.11
C LYS A 120 -1.25 9.41 20.60
N ASP A 121 -2.49 9.65 20.99
CA ASP A 121 -3.40 8.68 21.59
C ASP A 121 -4.85 9.16 21.49
N GLN A 122 -5.78 8.39 22.06
CA GLN A 122 -7.20 8.72 22.06
C GLN A 122 -7.54 10.06 22.76
N LEU A 123 -6.67 10.58 23.64
CA LEU A 123 -6.88 11.85 24.33
C LEU A 123 -6.61 13.05 23.44
N SER A 124 -5.90 12.86 22.33
CA SER A 124 -5.61 13.92 21.35
C SER A 124 -6.86 14.42 20.61
N TRP A 125 -7.98 13.72 20.76
CA TRP A 125 -9.26 13.98 20.07
C TRP A 125 -10.37 14.48 20.99
N ARG A 126 -10.06 14.76 22.26
CA ARG A 126 -11.04 15.27 23.23
C ARG A 126 -11.17 16.78 23.19
#